data_AF-Q8NKU9-F1
#
_entry.id   AF-Q8NKU9-F1
#
_cell.length_a   1.000
_cell.length_b   1.000
_cell.length_c   1.000
_cell.angle_alpha   90.00
_cell.angle_beta   90.00
_cell.angle_gamma   90.00
#
_symmetry.space_group_name_H-M   'P 1'
#
loop_
_entity.id
_entity.type
_entity.pdbx_description
1 polymer ?
#
loop_
_entity_poly.entity_id
_entity_poly.type
_entity_poly.pdbx_seq_one_letter_code
_entity_poly.pdbx_strand_id
1 'polypeptide(L)'
;MCWAVPAKVVAIDTDVIAEVDLGGGTIKRVAIGVDNVKPGDYVMVHAGVIIEKLSKEGVIENLKFIAEEIQRTEEIMGKSEEEAKKAADEFFKEAMKILES
;
A
#
# COMPACT_ATOMS: atom_id res chain seq x y z
N MET A 1 -13.95 -9.10 8.51
CA MET A 1 -13.07 -8.96 7.34
C MET A 1 -12.38 -7.60 7.47
N CYS A 2 -11.13 -7.56 7.92
CA CYS A 2 -10.37 -6.31 8.02
C CYS A 2 -9.33 -6.31 6.89
N TRP A 3 -9.24 -5.23 6.11
CA TRP A 3 -8.15 -5.09 5.13
C TRP A 3 -6.89 -4.64 5.88
N ALA A 4 -5.72 -5.16 5.48
CA ALA A 4 -4.45 -4.57 5.87
C ALA A 4 -4.36 -3.09 5.43
N VAL A 5 -3.82 -2.22 6.28
CA VAL A 5 -3.68 -0.79 5.98
C VAL A 5 -2.21 -0.40 5.92
N PRO A 6 -1.80 0.44 4.95
CA PRO A 6 -0.46 1.00 4.94
C PRO A 6 -0.28 1.96 6.13
N ALA A 7 0.89 1.92 6.74
CA ALA A 7 1.24 2.76 7.88
C ALA A 7 2.72 3.17 7.80
N LYS A 8 3.06 4.32 8.39
CA LYS A 8 4.45 4.76 8.53
C LYS A 8 4.94 4.48 9.94
N VAL A 9 6.08 3.81 10.10
CA VAL A 9 6.70 3.59 11.41
C VAL A 9 7.25 4.92 11.91
N VAL A 10 6.78 5.38 13.07
CA VAL A 10 7.21 6.65 13.66
C VAL A 10 8.19 6.44 14.82
N ALA A 11 8.08 5.34 15.55
CA ALA A 11 9.00 4.96 16.62
C ALA A 11 9.03 3.44 16.83
N ILE A 12 10.11 2.96 17.45
CA ILE A 12 10.24 1.58 17.93
C ILE A 12 10.31 1.65 19.46
N ASP A 13 9.30 1.07 20.13
CA ASP A 13 9.22 1.06 21.59
C ASP A 13 10.11 -0.04 22.19
N THR A 14 10.03 -1.23 21.58
CA THR A 14 10.77 -2.44 21.97
C THR A 14 11.05 -3.28 20.71
N ASP A 15 11.83 -4.35 20.85
CA ASP A 15 12.14 -5.26 19.74
C ASP A 15 10.90 -5.92 19.10
N VAL A 16 9.74 -5.88 19.78
CA VAL A 16 8.49 -6.52 19.32
C VAL A 16 7.32 -5.54 19.18
N ILE A 17 7.47 -4.27 19.58
CA ILE A 17 6.41 -3.25 19.52
C ILE A 17 6.92 -1.98 18.83
N ALA A 18 6.14 -1.49 17.86
CA ALA A 18 6.37 -0.22 17.18
C ALA A 18 5.16 0.71 17.32
N GLU A 19 5.41 2.02 17.24
CA GLU A 19 4.38 3.00 16.96
C GLU A 19 4.35 3.31 15.46
N VAL A 20 3.14 3.28 14.90
CA VAL A 20 2.89 3.57 13.49
C VAL A 20 1.83 4.66 13.35
N ASP A 21 1.99 5.52 12.34
CA ASP A 21 0.96 6.44 11.87
C ASP A 21 0.16 5.75 10.75
N LEU A 22 -1.14 5.53 11.00
CA LEU A 22 -2.08 4.99 10.01
C LEU A 22 -2.56 6.05 9.00
N GLY A 23 -2.06 7.29 9.10
CA GLY A 23 -2.46 8.43 8.31
C GLY A 23 -3.16 9.49 9.15
N GLY A 24 -2.96 10.76 8.79
CA GLY A 24 -3.59 11.91 9.45
C GLY A 24 -3.15 12.12 10.91
N GLY A 25 -1.99 11.57 11.32
CA GLY A 25 -1.52 11.63 12.71
C GLY A 25 -2.15 10.60 13.63
N THR A 26 -2.76 9.54 13.07
CA THR A 26 -3.41 8.47 13.85
C THR A 26 -2.37 7.47 14.32
N ILE A 27 -1.78 7.73 15.49
CA ILE A 27 -0.74 6.86 16.06
C ILE A 27 -1.36 5.62 16.73
N LYS A 28 -0.81 4.45 16.42
CA LYS A 28 -1.17 3.16 17.04
C LYS A 28 0.08 2.37 17.41
N ARG A 29 0.03 1.68 18.55
CA ARG A 29 1.01 0.67 18.93
C ARG A 29 0.63 -0.66 18.28
N VAL A 30 1.59 -1.28 17.61
CA VAL A 30 1.41 -2.52 16.85
C VAL A 30 2.57 -3.48 17.14
N ALA A 31 2.31 -4.77 17.00
CA ALA A 31 3.35 -5.79 17.08
C ALA A 31 4.18 -5.83 15.79
N ILE A 32 5.47 -6.06 15.94
CA ILE A 32 6.42 -6.22 14.83
C ILE A 32 6.44 -7.71 14.44
N GLY A 33 5.86 -8.05 13.28
CA GLY A 33 5.83 -9.43 12.76
C GLY A 33 6.84 -9.71 11.65
N VAL A 34 7.73 -8.74 11.34
CA VAL A 34 8.74 -8.84 10.28
C VAL A 34 10.08 -8.31 10.76
N ASP A 35 11.16 -8.71 10.09
CA ASP A 35 12.51 -8.32 10.46
C ASP A 35 12.91 -6.94 9.94
N ASN A 36 13.88 -6.32 10.63
CA ASN A 36 14.57 -5.10 10.21
C ASN A 36 13.62 -3.92 9.92
N VAL A 37 12.63 -3.72 10.80
CA VAL A 37 11.76 -2.54 10.81
C VAL A 37 12.48 -1.39 11.49
N LYS A 38 12.45 -0.20 10.86
CA LYS A 38 13.02 1.03 11.43
C LYS A 38 12.05 2.21 11.30
N PRO A 39 12.19 3.25 12.15
CA PRO A 39 11.46 4.49 11.96
C PRO A 39 11.66 5.04 10.54
N GLY A 40 10.57 5.48 9.92
CA GLY A 40 10.52 5.93 8.53
C GLY A 40 10.15 4.86 7.51
N ASP A 41 10.19 3.57 7.87
CA ASP A 41 9.70 2.51 6.98
C ASP A 41 8.18 2.63 6.80
N TYR A 42 7.71 2.36 5.58
CA TYR A 42 6.30 2.12 5.30
C TYR A 42 6.00 0.63 5.39
N VAL A 43 4.90 0.27 6.03
CA VAL A 43 4.56 -1.12 6.35
C VAL A 43 3.08 -1.40 6.17
N MET A 44 2.72 -2.66 5.96
CA MET A 44 1.33 -3.12 6.01
C MET A 44 0.99 -3.61 7.41
N VAL A 45 -0.09 -3.08 7.98
CA VAL A 45 -0.60 -3.46 9.29
C VAL A 45 -1.92 -4.19 9.14
N HIS A 46 -2.02 -5.40 9.71
CA HIS A 46 -3.26 -6.15 9.79
C HIS A 46 -3.47 -6.66 11.21
N ALA A 47 -4.68 -6.46 11.74
CA ALA A 47 -5.05 -6.91 13.09
C ALA A 47 -4.05 -6.50 14.20
N GLY A 48 -3.42 -5.32 14.07
CA GLY A 48 -2.45 -4.81 15.03
C GLY A 48 -1.04 -5.38 14.90
N VAL A 49 -0.72 -6.05 13.79
CA VAL A 49 0.60 -6.63 13.50
C VAL A 49 1.13 -6.08 12.18
N ILE A 50 2.40 -5.71 12.15
CA ILE A 50 3.14 -5.43 10.92
C ILE A 50 3.42 -6.75 10.22
N ILE A 51 2.84 -6.95 9.03
CA ILE A 51 2.94 -8.20 8.27
C ILE A 51 3.89 -8.10 7.08
N GLU A 52 4.20 -6.89 6.62
CA GLU A 52 5.04 -6.65 5.45
C GLU A 52 5.67 -5.26 5.51
N LYS A 53 6.91 -5.13 5.02
CA LYS A 53 7.55 -3.83 4.77
C LYS A 53 7.39 -3.47 3.29
N LEU A 54 6.90 -2.26 3.03
CA LEU A 54 6.69 -1.75 1.69
C LEU A 54 8.00 -1.18 1.13
N SER A 55 8.45 -1.70 -0.01
CA SER A 55 9.49 -1.09 -0.83
C SER A 55 8.86 -0.26 -1.95
N LYS A 56 9.55 0.78 -2.41
CA LYS A 56 9.06 1.62 -3.51
C LYS A 56 8.84 0.78 -4.77
N GLU A 57 9.77 -0.13 -5.04
CA GLU A 57 9.75 -1.04 -6.18
C GLU A 57 8.57 -2.01 -6.09
N GLY A 58 8.35 -2.62 -4.92
CA GLY A 58 7.25 -3.56 -4.71
C GLY A 58 5.88 -2.90 -4.79
N VAL A 59 5.74 -1.67 -4.28
CA VAL A 59 4.49 -0.91 -4.45
C VAL A 59 4.26 -0.60 -5.94
N ILE A 60 5.28 -0.20 -6.69
CA ILE A 60 5.15 0.06 -8.13
C ILE A 60 4.73 -1.21 -8.90
N GLU A 61 5.31 -2.36 -8.59
CA GLU A 61 4.92 -3.64 -9.20
C GLU A 61 3.46 -4.00 -8.91
N ASN A 62 3.02 -3.84 -7.66
CA ASN A 62 1.63 -4.06 -7.28
C ASN A 62 0.67 -3.11 -8.00
N LEU A 63 1.03 -1.83 -8.14
CA LEU A 63 0.22 -0.84 -8.86
C LEU A 63 0.11 -1.15 -10.35
N LYS A 64 1.18 -1.65 -10.98
CA LYS A 64 1.15 -2.11 -12.38
C LYS A 64 0.19 -3.28 -12.55
N PHE A 65 0.31 -4.28 -11.67
CA PHE A 65 -0.58 -5.44 -11.69
C PHE A 65 -2.05 -5.02 -11.54
N ILE A 66 -2.36 -4.10 -10.61
CA ILE A 66 -3.72 -3.60 -10.44
C ILE A 66 -4.20 -2.85 -11.69
N ALA A 67 -3.36 -2.02 -12.32
CA ALA A 67 -3.71 -1.33 -13.56
C ALA A 67 -4.01 -2.31 -14.71
N GLU A 68 -3.22 -3.37 -14.86
CA GLU A 68 -3.46 -4.44 -15.84
C GLU A 68 -4.81 -5.15 -15.59
N GLU A 69 -5.12 -5.46 -14.33
CA GLU A 69 -6.38 -6.11 -13.97
C GLU A 69 -7.59 -5.17 -14.12
N ILE A 70 -7.42 -3.86 -13.89
CA ILE A 70 -8.45 -2.85 -14.20
C ILE A 70 -8.75 -2.85 -15.69
N GLN A 71 -7.73 -2.78 -16.56
CA GLN A 71 -7.93 -2.82 -18.01
C GLN A 71 -8.70 -4.09 -18.41
N ARG A 72 -8.23 -5.25 -17.95
CA ARG A 72 -8.85 -6.54 -18.27
C ARG A 72 -10.31 -6.63 -17.80
N THR A 73 -10.60 -6.10 -16.62
CA THR A 73 -11.96 -6.09 -16.07
C THR A 73 -12.88 -5.20 -16.90
N GLU A 74 -12.40 -4.02 -17.31
CA GLU A 74 -13.17 -3.08 -18.13
C GLU A 74 -13.46 -3.62 -19.54
N GLU A 75 -12.51 -4.33 -20.14
CA GLU A 75 -12.72 -5.08 -21.39
C GLU A 75 -13.80 -6.16 -21.23
N ILE A 76 -13.75 -6.94 -20.15
CA ILE A 76 -14.78 -7.95 -19.83
C ILE A 76 -16.16 -7.29 -19.64
N MET A 77 -16.20 -6.09 -19.06
CA MET A 77 -17.41 -5.31 -18.87
C MET A 77 -17.94 -4.65 -20.15
N GLY A 78 -17.26 -4.84 -21.29
CA GLY A 78 -17.72 -4.42 -22.62
C GLY A 78 -17.29 -3.02 -23.03
N LYS A 79 -16.34 -2.39 -22.31
CA LYS A 79 -15.70 -1.17 -22.78
C LYS A 79 -14.77 -1.46 -23.95
N SER A 80 -14.56 -0.47 -24.80
CA SER A 80 -13.54 -0.56 -25.85
C SER A 80 -12.13 -0.64 -25.24
N GLU A 81 -11.19 -1.25 -25.97
CA GLU A 81 -9.78 -1.36 -25.55
C GLU A 81 -9.17 0.02 -25.20
N GLU A 82 -9.54 1.06 -25.94
CA GLU A 82 -9.08 2.42 -25.73
C GLU A 82 -9.61 3.03 -24.41
N GLU A 83 -10.88 2.78 -24.08
CA GLU A 83 -11.49 3.22 -22.83
C GLU A 83 -10.97 2.45 -21.61
N ALA A 84 -10.77 1.14 -21.75
CA ALA A 84 -10.22 0.28 -20.70
C ALA A 84 -8.77 0.67 -20.36
N LYS A 85 -7.94 0.90 -21.39
CA LYS A 85 -6.56 1.36 -21.20
C LYS A 85 -6.50 2.74 -20.55
N LYS A 86 -7.39 3.65 -20.95
CA LYS A 86 -7.47 4.98 -20.34
C LYS A 86 -7.79 4.91 -18.85
N ALA A 87 -8.71 4.04 -18.44
CA ALA A 87 -9.04 3.86 -17.02
C ALA A 87 -7.85 3.33 -16.20
N ALA A 88 -7.10 2.37 -16.75
CA ALA A 88 -5.89 1.84 -16.13
C ALA A 88 -4.78 2.91 -16.02
N ASP A 89 -4.55 3.70 -17.08
CA ASP A 89 -3.57 4.78 -17.10
C ASP A 89 -3.91 5.91 -16.10
N GLU A 90 -5.20 6.28 -16.00
CA GLU A 90 -5.68 7.27 -15.03
C GLU A 90 -5.45 6.78 -13.59
N PHE A 91 -5.83 5.55 -13.28
CA PHE A 91 -5.57 4.93 -11.97
C PHE A 91 -4.07 4.94 -11.63
N PHE A 92 -3.23 4.48 -12.56
CA PHE A 92 -1.79 4.37 -12.33
C PHE A 92 -1.16 5.75 -12.08
N LYS A 93 -1.59 6.77 -12.83
CA LYS A 93 -1.12 8.14 -12.66
C LYS A 93 -1.52 8.74 -11.30
N GLU A 94 -2.76 8.52 -10.85
CA GLU A 94 -3.21 8.98 -9.54
C GLU A 94 -2.45 8.30 -8.41
N ALA A 95 -2.27 6.98 -8.49
CA ALA A 95 -1.53 6.21 -7.49
C ALA A 95 -0.06 6.66 -7.38
N MET A 96 0.61 6.92 -8.52
CA MET A 96 1.98 7.43 -8.54
C MET A 96 2.12 8.81 -7.86
N LYS A 97 1.13 9.69 -8.03
CA LYS A 97 1.14 11.01 -7.39
C LYS A 97 1.11 10.92 -5.86
N ILE A 98 0.40 9.94 -5.32
CA ILE A 98 0.32 9.68 -3.87
C ILE A 98 1.65 9.10 -3.35
N LEU A 99 2.29 8.26 -4.16
CA LEU A 99 3.58 7.65 -3.79
C LEU A 99 4.72 8.68 -3.73
N GLU A 100 4.63 9.76 -4.51
CA GLU A 100 5.66 10.80 -4.62
C GLU A 100 5.41 12.02 -3.72
N SER A 101 4.25 12.09 -3.05
CA SER A 101 3.86 13.16 -2.11
C SER A 101 4.25 12.85 -0.67
#